data_AF-A0A967CWA1-F1
#
_entry.id   AF-A0A967CWA1-F1
#
_cell.length_a   1.000
_cell.length_b   1.000
_cell.length_c   1.000
_cell.angle_alpha   90.00
_cell.angle_beta   90.00
_cell.angle_gamma   90.00
#
_symmetry.space_group_name_H-M   'P 1'
#
loop_
_entity.id
_entity.type
_entity.pdbx_description
1 polymer ?
#
loop_
_entity_poly.entity_id
_entity_poly.type
_entity_poly.pdbx_seq_one_letter_code
_entity_poly.pdbx_strand_id
1 'polypeptide(L)'
;MYFQINEKLPPIQFAKSIQDGMKLDPIKYNHVNAESFMLPCKPEVPIVEFRKECRSFAEKWIEIHKTQFKRLGVVGDWDNYYSTMSFNAEAQIVRELGKFLKEGSLYKGFKPVLWSTVEKTALADAEVEYQDHKSDTIYAAFTVKSSNLKELIGNDII
;
A
#
# COMPACT_ATOMS: atom_id res chain seq x y z
N MET A 1 20.09 -9.14 0.24
CA MET A 1 20.72 -7.87 -0.13
C MET A 1 20.30 -7.60 -1.57
N TYR A 2 19.39 -6.66 -1.78
CA TYR A 2 18.99 -6.26 -3.14
C TYR A 2 19.81 -5.04 -3.53
N PHE A 3 20.37 -5.11 -4.73
CA PHE A 3 21.33 -4.17 -5.29
C PHE A 3 20.69 -2.78 -5.47
N GLN A 4 21.41 -1.79 -4.98
CA GLN A 4 21.18 -0.37 -5.21
C GLN A 4 21.68 -0.02 -6.61
N ILE A 5 20.77 0.32 -7.52
CA ILE A 5 21.13 1.03 -8.75
C ILE A 5 21.26 2.51 -8.35
N ASN A 6 22.50 2.90 -8.04
CA ASN A 6 22.88 4.31 -8.00
C ASN A 6 23.00 4.79 -9.45
N GLU A 7 22.01 5.54 -9.93
CA GLU A 7 22.27 6.64 -10.86
C GLU A 7 21.22 7.74 -10.64
N LYS A 8 21.73 8.96 -10.48
CA LYS A 8 21.01 10.18 -10.13
C LYS A 8 19.99 10.54 -11.21
N LEU A 9 18.72 10.70 -10.85
CA LEU A 9 17.78 11.63 -11.49
C LEU A 9 16.71 12.08 -10.47
N PRO A 10 16.43 13.38 -10.31
CA PRO A 10 15.42 13.87 -9.36
C PRO A 10 14.00 13.65 -9.89
N PRO A 11 13.07 13.05 -9.12
CA PRO A 11 11.68 12.89 -9.56
C PRO A 11 10.85 14.12 -9.20
N ILE A 12 11.08 15.26 -9.87
CA ILE A 12 10.17 16.41 -9.83
C ILE A 12 10.16 17.07 -11.20
N GLN A 13 9.21 16.70 -12.07
CA GLN A 13 8.66 17.62 -13.08
C GLN A 13 7.46 17.11 -13.90
N PHE A 14 7.01 15.86 -13.78
CA PHE A 14 5.89 15.37 -14.60
C PHE A 14 4.48 15.54 -14.01
N ALA A 15 4.34 15.99 -12.75
CA ALA A 15 3.05 16.08 -12.06
C ALA A 15 2.43 17.50 -12.04
N LYS A 16 2.74 18.38 -13.01
CA LYS A 16 2.27 19.78 -13.01
C LYS A 16 1.39 20.18 -14.19
N SER A 17 1.03 19.27 -15.10
CA SER A 17 0.22 19.60 -16.28
C SER A 17 -1.24 19.13 -16.26
N ILE A 18 -1.70 18.50 -15.16
CA ILE A 18 -3.06 17.91 -15.08
C ILE A 18 -4.03 18.75 -14.22
N GLN A 19 -3.62 19.89 -13.65
CA GLN A 19 -4.47 20.70 -12.75
C GLN A 19 -5.12 21.96 -13.36
N ASP A 20 -4.84 22.34 -14.60
CA ASP A 20 -5.31 23.65 -15.15
C ASP A 20 -6.55 23.56 -16.07
N GLY A 21 -7.42 22.54 -15.92
CA GLY A 21 -8.39 22.19 -16.97
C GLY A 21 -9.89 22.32 -16.71
N MET A 22 -10.39 22.47 -15.47
CA MET A 22 -11.84 22.46 -15.22
C MET A 22 -12.25 23.44 -14.12
N LYS A 23 -12.85 24.56 -14.52
CA LYS A 23 -13.66 25.41 -13.64
C LYS A 23 -15.04 24.77 -13.48
N LEU A 24 -15.35 24.30 -12.28
CA LEU A 24 -16.71 24.04 -11.83
C LEU A 24 -16.94 24.86 -10.55
N ASP A 25 -18.06 25.58 -10.50
CA ASP A 25 -18.40 26.52 -9.42
C ASP A 25 -18.54 25.81 -8.06
N PRO A 26 -18.13 26.44 -6.94
CA PRO A 26 -18.08 25.78 -5.65
C PRO A 26 -19.46 25.76 -4.99
N ILE A 27 -20.13 24.61 -5.02
CA ILE A 27 -21.11 24.29 -3.98
C ILE A 27 -20.30 24.01 -2.71
N LYS A 28 -20.44 24.87 -1.70
CA LYS A 28 -19.80 24.72 -0.39
C LYS A 28 -20.33 23.49 0.35
N TYR A 29 -19.80 22.31 0.01
CA TYR A 29 -19.71 21.22 0.96
C TYR A 29 -18.41 21.39 1.73
N ASN A 30 -18.49 21.34 3.06
CA ASN A 30 -17.31 21.20 3.92
C ASN A 30 -16.67 19.84 3.61
N HIS A 31 -15.85 19.80 2.56
CA HIS A 31 -14.93 18.73 2.29
C HIS A 31 -13.91 18.73 3.42
N VAL A 32 -14.12 17.85 4.38
CA VAL A 32 -13.02 17.34 5.20
C VAL A 32 -12.12 16.62 4.21
N ASN A 33 -11.08 17.32 3.73
CA ASN A 33 -10.15 16.78 2.73
C ASN A 33 -9.54 15.50 3.28
N ALA A 34 -9.82 14.35 2.66
CA ALA A 34 -9.19 13.08 2.97
C ALA A 34 -7.65 13.16 2.85
N GLU A 35 -7.15 14.13 2.08
CA GLU A 35 -5.72 14.45 1.94
C GLU A 35 -5.08 15.00 3.23
N SER A 36 -5.88 15.55 4.16
CA SER A 36 -5.40 15.96 5.49
C SER A 36 -5.36 14.80 6.50
N PHE A 37 -5.89 13.65 6.11
CA PHE A 37 -6.10 12.46 6.95
C PHE A 37 -5.00 11.43 6.84
N MET A 38 -4.33 11.41 5.70
CA MET A 38 -3.20 10.55 5.43
C MET A 38 -2.00 11.21 6.08
N LEU A 39 -1.59 10.77 7.28
CA LEU A 39 -0.26 11.07 7.77
C LEU A 39 0.70 10.61 6.68
N PRO A 40 1.36 11.51 5.93
CA PRO A 40 2.43 11.06 5.06
C PRO A 40 3.39 10.32 5.99
N CYS A 41 3.94 9.19 5.54
CA CYS A 41 5.00 8.49 6.25
C CYS A 41 6.18 9.45 6.39
N LYS A 42 6.12 10.35 7.38
CA LYS A 42 7.07 11.42 7.63
C LYS A 42 8.32 10.71 8.12
N PRO A 43 9.43 10.76 7.37
CA PRO A 43 10.63 10.03 7.73
C PRO A 43 11.31 10.56 9.01
N GLU A 44 10.79 11.63 9.61
CA GLU A 44 11.40 12.34 10.74
C GLU A 44 10.83 11.97 12.12
N VAL A 45 9.74 11.20 12.20
CA VAL A 45 9.12 10.85 13.50
C VAL A 45 9.68 9.51 14.01
N PRO A 46 10.12 9.42 15.28
CA PRO A 46 10.48 8.14 15.89
C PRO A 46 9.34 7.12 15.83
N ILE A 47 9.65 5.86 15.50
CA ILE A 47 8.65 4.79 15.28
C ILE A 47 7.69 4.62 16.47
N VAL A 48 8.20 4.73 17.70
CA VAL A 48 7.38 4.57 18.92
C VAL A 48 6.37 5.70 19.07
N GLU A 49 6.78 6.92 18.75
CA GLU A 49 5.92 8.11 18.80
C GLU A 49 4.86 8.03 17.70
N PHE A 50 5.28 7.71 16.48
CA PHE A 50 4.38 7.49 15.36
C PHE A 50 3.28 6.46 15.68
N ARG A 51 3.64 5.31 16.26
CA ARG A 51 2.66 4.28 16.65
C ARG A 51 1.70 4.74 17.75
N LYS A 52 2.14 5.62 18.66
CA LYS A 52 1.27 6.23 19.67
C LYS A 52 0.28 7.18 19.03
N GLU A 53 0.74 8.04 18.12
CA GLU A 53 -0.14 8.95 17.38
C GLU A 53 -1.22 8.20 16.59
N CYS A 54 -0.84 7.10 15.90
CA CYS A 54 -1.81 6.26 15.20
C CYS A 54 -2.88 5.67 16.13
N ARG A 55 -2.50 5.25 17.35
CA ARG A 55 -3.46 4.75 18.36
C ARG A 55 -4.41 5.85 18.82
N SER A 56 -3.87 7.02 19.22
CA SER A 56 -4.68 8.17 19.66
C SER A 56 -5.65 8.63 18.56
N PHE A 57 -5.20 8.61 17.31
CA PHE A 57 -6.04 8.94 16.17
C PHE A 57 -7.18 7.94 15.98
N ALA A 58 -6.89 6.64 16.05
CA ALA A 58 -7.92 5.61 15.91
C ALA A 58 -8.93 5.64 17.07
N GLU A 59 -8.48 5.87 18.30
CA GLU A 59 -9.34 6.06 19.48
C GLU A 59 -10.33 7.21 19.29
N LYS A 60 -9.86 8.35 18.77
CA LYS A 60 -10.72 9.49 18.44
C LYS A 60 -11.86 9.09 17.49
N TRP A 61 -11.57 8.33 16.45
CA TRP A 61 -12.58 7.90 15.48
C TRP A 61 -13.54 6.84 16.01
N ILE A 62 -13.05 5.94 16.86
CA ILE A 62 -13.89 4.97 17.56
C ILE A 62 -14.99 5.69 18.35
N GLU A 63 -14.65 6.73 19.11
CA GLU A 63 -15.64 7.47 19.90
C GLU A 63 -16.65 8.25 19.04
N ILE A 64 -16.18 8.83 17.93
CA ILE A 64 -17.06 9.49 16.95
C ILE A 64 -18.06 8.47 16.36
N HIS A 65 -17.56 7.32 15.90
CA HIS A 65 -18.41 6.29 15.30
C HIS A 65 -19.37 5.67 16.33
N LYS A 66 -18.93 5.40 17.57
CA LYS A 66 -19.80 4.92 18.65
C LYS A 66 -20.97 5.86 18.91
N THR A 67 -20.69 7.17 18.96
CA THR A 67 -21.73 8.20 19.15
C THR A 67 -22.71 8.23 17.99
N GLN A 68 -22.21 8.11 16.76
CA GLN A 68 -23.05 8.08 15.55
C GLN A 68 -23.92 6.82 15.49
N PHE A 69 -23.37 5.64 15.80
CA PHE A 69 -24.15 4.40 15.83
C PHE A 69 -25.21 4.40 16.93
N LYS A 70 -24.89 4.92 18.13
CA LYS A 70 -25.91 5.14 19.18
C LYS A 70 -27.03 6.05 18.69
N ARG A 71 -26.70 7.14 17.98
CA ARG A 71 -27.68 8.07 17.39
C ARG A 71 -28.58 7.40 16.34
N LEU A 72 -28.05 6.44 15.59
CA LEU A 72 -28.80 5.63 14.61
C LEU A 72 -29.68 4.56 15.26
N GLY A 73 -29.66 4.43 16.59
CA GLY A 73 -30.45 3.45 17.33
C GLY A 73 -29.86 2.04 17.35
N VAL A 74 -28.57 1.88 17.02
CA VAL A 74 -27.89 0.58 17.13
C VAL A 74 -27.74 0.22 18.61
N VAL A 75 -28.21 -0.97 18.97
CA VAL A 75 -28.10 -1.52 20.32
C VAL A 75 -26.91 -2.46 20.38
N GLY A 76 -26.01 -2.24 21.35
CA GLY A 76 -24.81 -3.04 21.54
C GLY A 76 -24.11 -2.67 22.85
N ASP A 77 -23.14 -3.50 23.24
CA ASP A 77 -22.26 -3.21 24.38
C ASP A 77 -21.18 -2.21 23.96
N TRP A 78 -21.41 -0.94 24.27
CA TRP A 78 -20.53 0.16 23.90
C TRP A 78 -19.39 0.39 24.91
N ASP A 79 -19.50 -0.21 26.09
CA ASP A 79 -18.51 -0.08 27.16
C ASP A 79 -17.43 -1.16 27.03
N ASN A 80 -17.81 -2.36 26.57
CA ASN A 80 -16.92 -3.48 26.29
C ASN A 80 -16.92 -3.86 24.80
N TYR A 81 -16.57 -2.90 23.95
CA TYR A 81 -16.47 -3.11 22.50
C TYR A 81 -15.16 -3.81 22.12
N TYR A 82 -15.23 -4.68 21.10
CA TYR A 82 -14.03 -5.30 20.54
C TYR A 82 -13.21 -4.28 19.73
N SER A 83 -11.90 -4.27 19.94
CA SER A 83 -10.96 -3.46 19.17
C SER A 83 -9.73 -4.28 18.81
N THR A 84 -9.34 -4.24 17.53
CA THR A 84 -8.19 -4.98 16.99
C THR A 84 -6.85 -4.50 17.57
N MET A 85 -6.79 -3.26 18.06
CA MET A 85 -5.61 -2.71 18.74
C MET A 85 -5.57 -3.00 20.25
N SER A 86 -6.59 -3.68 20.80
CA SER A 86 -6.56 -4.08 22.21
C SER A 86 -5.47 -5.13 22.45
N PHE A 87 -4.79 -5.06 23.59
CA PHE A 87 -3.72 -6.01 23.91
C PHE A 87 -4.21 -7.46 23.93
N ASN A 88 -5.49 -7.70 24.29
CA ASN A 88 -6.10 -9.02 24.23
C ASN A 88 -6.20 -9.55 22.80
N ALA A 89 -6.64 -8.71 21.85
CA ALA A 89 -6.73 -9.06 20.44
C ALA A 89 -5.35 -9.28 19.83
N GLU A 90 -4.39 -8.38 20.07
CA GLU A 90 -3.01 -8.52 19.60
C GLU A 90 -2.35 -9.81 20.13
N ALA A 91 -2.52 -10.09 21.42
CA ALA A 91 -2.00 -11.31 22.02
C ALA A 91 -2.66 -12.57 21.42
N GLN A 92 -3.93 -12.50 21.04
CA GLN A 92 -4.60 -13.60 20.36
C GLN A 92 -4.05 -13.82 18.95
N ILE A 93 -3.85 -12.76 18.18
CA ILE A 93 -3.23 -12.84 16.85
C ILE A 93 -1.84 -13.49 16.93
N VAL A 94 -1.03 -13.09 17.90
CA VAL A 94 0.31 -13.68 18.11
C VAL A 94 0.23 -15.15 18.53
N ARG A 95 -0.74 -15.52 19.37
CA ARG A 95 -0.95 -16.93 19.76
C ARG A 95 -1.33 -17.81 18.56
N GLU A 96 -2.25 -17.36 17.72
CA GLU A 96 -2.66 -18.10 16.52
C GLU A 96 -1.50 -18.21 15.52
N LEU A 97 -0.74 -17.12 15.31
CA LEU A 97 0.48 -17.16 14.49
C LEU A 97 1.51 -18.16 15.03
N GLY A 98 1.64 -18.25 16.36
CA GLY A 98 2.52 -19.21 17.02
C GLY A 98 2.11 -20.67 16.80
N LYS A 99 0.82 -20.97 16.59
CA LYS A 99 0.36 -22.33 16.24
C LYS A 99 0.81 -22.71 14.83
N PHE A 100 0.62 -21.82 13.85
CA PHE A 100 1.10 -22.05 12.48
C PHE A 100 2.61 -22.27 12.40
N LEU A 101 3.37 -21.59 13.25
CA LEU A 101 4.80 -21.80 13.37
C LEU A 101 5.13 -23.22 13.92
N LYS A 102 4.42 -23.68 14.94
CA LYS A 102 4.62 -25.03 15.52
C LYS A 102 4.22 -26.15 14.55
N GLU A 103 3.21 -25.91 13.73
CA GLU A 103 2.73 -26.85 12.72
C GLU A 103 3.64 -26.90 11.46
N GLY A 104 4.60 -25.98 11.33
CA GLY A 104 5.52 -25.92 10.19
C GLY A 104 4.91 -25.34 8.90
N SER A 105 3.72 -24.73 9.00
CA SER A 105 3.03 -24.09 7.86
C SER A 105 3.56 -22.68 7.57
N LEU A 106 4.33 -22.09 8.49
CA LEU A 106 4.98 -20.78 8.31
C LEU A 106 6.41 -20.96 7.78
N TYR A 107 6.69 -20.36 6.61
CA TYR A 107 8.02 -20.35 6.01
C TYR A 107 8.44 -18.95 5.58
N LYS A 108 9.75 -18.74 5.45
CA LYS A 108 10.35 -17.51 4.94
C LYS A 108 11.10 -17.82 3.65
N GLY A 109 10.76 -17.14 2.57
CA GLY A 109 11.39 -17.33 1.27
C GLY A 109 11.36 -16.06 0.42
N PHE A 110 11.80 -16.18 -0.82
CA PHE A 110 11.76 -15.10 -1.81
C PHE A 110 10.73 -15.45 -2.87
N LYS A 111 9.70 -14.62 -2.99
CA LYS A 111 8.66 -14.70 -4.01
C LYS A 111 8.47 -13.29 -4.57
N PRO A 112 8.40 -13.08 -5.90
CA PRO A 112 7.94 -11.80 -6.44
C PRO A 112 6.56 -11.46 -5.87
N VAL A 113 6.39 -10.24 -5.37
CA VAL A 113 5.14 -9.77 -4.75
C VAL A 113 4.72 -8.44 -5.38
N LEU A 114 3.42 -8.15 -5.34
CA LEU A 114 2.89 -6.85 -5.70
C LEU A 114 3.39 -5.82 -4.67
N TRP A 115 3.93 -4.69 -5.13
CA TRP A 115 4.57 -3.68 -4.28
C TRP A 115 3.94 -2.31 -4.48
N SER A 116 3.47 -1.70 -3.40
CA SER A 116 3.01 -0.31 -3.42
C SER A 116 4.18 0.65 -3.26
N THR A 117 4.41 1.49 -4.26
CA THR A 117 5.44 2.54 -4.20
C THR A 117 5.07 3.68 -3.25
N VAL A 118 3.77 3.91 -3.05
CA VAL A 118 3.24 4.95 -2.16
C VAL A 118 3.36 4.52 -0.70
N GLU A 119 2.82 3.35 -0.38
CA GLU A 119 2.78 2.81 1.00
C GLU A 119 4.10 2.13 1.42
N LYS A 120 4.99 1.86 0.46
CA LYS A 120 6.29 1.18 0.67
C LYS A 120 6.13 -0.18 1.36
N THR A 121 5.15 -0.95 0.92
CA THR A 121 4.86 -2.29 1.44
C THR A 121 4.45 -3.25 0.33
N ALA A 122 4.63 -4.54 0.60
CA ALA A 122 4.04 -5.59 -0.22
C ALA A 122 2.51 -5.62 0.00
N LEU A 123 1.78 -5.91 -1.07
CA LEU A 123 0.33 -6.03 -1.08
C LEU A 123 -0.08 -7.49 -1.28
N ALA A 124 -1.21 -7.87 -0.70
CA ALA A 124 -1.88 -9.13 -1.03
C ALA A 124 -2.67 -8.99 -2.35
N ASP A 125 -2.87 -10.09 -3.08
CA ASP A 125 -3.62 -10.07 -4.35
C ASP A 125 -5.04 -9.51 -4.18
N ALA A 126 -5.66 -9.71 -3.00
CA ALA A 126 -6.98 -9.19 -2.66
C ALA A 126 -7.01 -7.67 -2.38
N GLU A 127 -5.85 -7.03 -2.20
CA GLU A 127 -5.73 -5.59 -1.96
C GLU A 127 -5.53 -4.81 -3.28
N VAL A 128 -5.35 -5.50 -4.40
CA VAL A 128 -5.05 -4.86 -5.69
C VAL A 128 -6.31 -4.71 -6.53
N GLU A 129 -6.58 -3.47 -6.92
CA GLU A 129 -7.64 -3.12 -7.84
C GLU A 129 -7.06 -2.89 -9.24
N TYR A 130 -7.69 -3.49 -10.26
CA TYR A 130 -7.28 -3.33 -11.65
C TYR A 130 -8.01 -2.16 -12.30
N GLN A 131 -7.25 -1.33 -13.00
CA GLN A 131 -7.77 -0.24 -13.81
C GLN A 131 -7.09 -0.27 -15.18
N ASP A 132 -7.82 0.15 -16.22
CA ASP A 132 -7.28 0.22 -17.57
C ASP A 132 -6.11 1.21 -17.62
N HIS A 133 -4.95 0.73 -18.03
CA HIS A 133 -3.74 1.53 -18.18
C HIS A 133 -3.18 1.37 -19.60
N LYS A 134 -2.99 2.50 -20.29
CA LYS A 134 -2.34 2.50 -21.60
C LYS A 134 -0.82 2.53 -21.40
N SER A 135 -0.16 1.43 -21.74
CA SER A 135 1.29 1.30 -21.67
C SER A 135 1.93 1.43 -23.06
N ASP A 136 3.10 2.06 -23.13
CA ASP A 136 3.92 2.06 -24.34
C ASP A 136 4.50 0.65 -24.55
N THR A 137 4.37 0.14 -25.78
CA THR A 137 4.90 -1.18 -26.17
C THR A 137 6.06 -0.98 -27.14
N ILE A 138 7.19 -1.60 -26.84
CA ILE A 138 8.40 -1.56 -27.67
C ILE A 138 8.76 -2.96 -28.17
N TYR A 139 9.40 -3.01 -29.34
CA TYR A 139 10.01 -4.23 -29.89
C TYR A 139 11.52 -4.12 -29.74
N ALA A 140 12.16 -5.14 -29.14
CA ALA A 140 13.60 -5.17 -28.92
C ALA A 140 14.21 -6.39 -29.62
N ALA A 141 14.99 -6.14 -30.66
CA ALA A 141 15.70 -7.19 -31.41
C ALA A 141 16.96 -7.63 -30.66
N PHE A 142 17.24 -8.93 -30.66
CA PHE A 142 18.49 -9.47 -30.11
C PHE A 142 19.25 -10.28 -31.15
N THR A 143 20.54 -10.00 -31.29
CA THR A 143 21.43 -10.74 -32.19
C THR A 143 21.76 -12.13 -31.65
N VAL A 144 21.59 -13.15 -32.49
CA VAL A 144 21.90 -14.54 -32.12
C VAL A 144 23.40 -14.79 -32.17
N LYS A 145 24.00 -15.06 -31.00
CA LYS A 145 25.44 -15.38 -30.87
C LYS A 145 25.76 -16.86 -31.09
N SER A 146 24.82 -17.76 -30.78
CA SER A 146 25.01 -19.21 -30.89
C SER A 146 23.71 -19.90 -31.24
N SER A 147 23.77 -20.81 -32.21
CA SER A 147 22.65 -21.62 -32.69
C SER A 147 23.19 -22.87 -33.40
N ASN A 148 22.44 -23.97 -33.34
CA ASN A 148 22.73 -25.17 -34.12
C ASN A 148 22.51 -24.95 -35.63
N LEU A 149 21.70 -23.96 -36.00
CA LEU A 149 21.47 -23.55 -37.37
C LEU A 149 22.38 -22.37 -37.69
N LYS A 150 23.39 -22.61 -38.54
CA LYS A 150 24.39 -21.60 -38.93
C LYS A 150 23.76 -20.35 -39.57
N GLU A 151 22.62 -20.51 -40.22
CA GLU A 151 21.89 -19.43 -40.90
C GLU A 151 21.34 -18.37 -39.94
N LEU A 152 21.17 -18.70 -38.65
CA LEU A 152 20.62 -17.77 -37.66
C LEU A 152 21.71 -16.95 -36.96
N ILE A 153 22.99 -17.34 -37.05
CA ILE A 153 24.08 -16.67 -36.35
C ILE A 153 24.37 -15.31 -37.00
N GLY A 154 24.36 -14.25 -36.19
CA GLY A 154 24.60 -12.88 -36.66
C GLY A 154 23.38 -12.18 -37.26
N ASN A 155 22.22 -12.85 -37.31
CA ASN A 155 20.95 -12.21 -37.63
C ASN A 155 20.25 -11.72 -36.36
N ASP A 156 19.46 -10.66 -36.51
CA ASP A 156 18.64 -10.10 -35.45
C ASP A 156 17.25 -10.75 -35.48
N ILE A 157 16.82 -11.24 -34.31
CA ILE A 157 15.47 -11.78 -34.13
C ILE A 157 14.66 -10.74 -33.39
N ILE A 158 13.51 -10.37 -33.96
CA ILE A 158 12.46 -9.53 -33.37
C ILE A 158 11.32 -10.44 -32.93
#